data_AF-A0A4R8WFM6-F1
#
_entry.id   AF-A0A4R8WFM6-F1
#
_cell.length_a   1.000
_cell.length_b   1.000
_cell.length_c   1.000
_cell.angle_alpha   90.00
_cell.angle_beta   90.00
_cell.angle_gamma   90.00
#
_symmetry.space_group_name_H-M   'P 1'
#
loop_
_entity.id
_entity.type
_entity.pdbx_description
1 polymer ?
#
loop_
_entity_poly.entity_id
_entity_poly.type
_entity_poly.pdbx_seq_one_letter_code
_entity_poly.pdbx_strand_id
1 'polypeptide(L)'
;MSLPPDGSARELRQQVIAAIDAGDQQALQDLFTSAASAYNAESAGVVFEQCSKISPVGREMSSASDISPKLMTVDLVGKAKQGSTLGQSCAFVLIWSGAGPWELGIGSPPSNA
;
A
#
# COMPACT_ATOMS: atom_id res chain seq x y z
N MET A 1 22.63 -11.76 -7.60
CA MET A 1 21.51 -10.82 -7.42
C MET A 1 20.49 -11.52 -6.55
N SER A 2 20.38 -11.15 -5.28
CA SER A 2 19.40 -11.76 -4.39
C SER A 2 18.00 -11.31 -4.82
N LEU A 3 17.09 -12.26 -4.95
CA LEU A 3 15.64 -12.00 -5.08
C LEU A 3 15.10 -11.64 -3.67
N PRO A 4 13.98 -10.90 -3.57
CA PRO A 4 13.35 -10.66 -2.28
C PRO A 4 13.03 -12.02 -1.61
N PRO A 5 13.29 -12.18 -0.30
CA PRO A 5 12.97 -13.42 0.41
C PRO A 5 11.46 -13.68 0.33
N ASP A 6 11.08 -14.96 0.20
CA ASP A 6 9.69 -15.46 0.15
C ASP A 6 8.72 -14.61 0.98
N GLY A 7 7.80 -13.95 0.27
CA GLY A 7 7.10 -12.74 0.70
C GLY A 7 7.03 -11.76 -0.46
N SER A 8 6.40 -12.19 -1.54
CA SER A 8 6.29 -11.45 -2.79
C SER A 8 5.64 -10.08 -2.52
N ALA A 9 6.00 -9.02 -3.24
CA ALA A 9 5.30 -7.72 -3.20
C ALA A 9 3.75 -7.90 -3.27
N ARG A 10 3.32 -8.93 -4.00
CA ARG A 10 1.94 -9.39 -4.12
C ARG A 10 1.29 -9.85 -2.81
N GLU A 11 2.00 -10.57 -1.95
CA GLU A 11 1.53 -11.03 -0.64
C GLU A 11 1.49 -9.88 0.37
N LEU A 12 2.52 -9.02 0.37
CA LEU A 12 2.53 -7.80 1.18
C LEU A 12 1.37 -6.87 0.80
N ARG A 13 1.12 -6.69 -0.50
CA ARG A 13 -0.05 -5.96 -0.98
C ARG A 13 -1.36 -6.53 -0.41
N GLN A 14 -1.53 -7.86 -0.41
CA GLN A 14 -2.74 -8.47 0.14
C GLN A 14 -2.88 -8.20 1.64
N GLN A 15 -1.78 -8.27 2.40
CA GLN A 15 -1.78 -7.97 3.83
C GLN A 15 -2.09 -6.49 4.11
N VAL A 16 -1.51 -5.56 3.33
CA VAL A 16 -1.80 -4.12 3.41
C VAL A 16 -3.29 -3.85 3.19
N ILE A 17 -3.86 -4.42 2.13
CA ILE A 17 -5.29 -4.24 1.82
C ILE A 17 -6.16 -4.84 2.91
N ALA A 18 -5.82 -6.04 3.41
CA ALA A 18 -6.56 -6.67 4.49
C ALA A 18 -6.55 -5.83 5.77
N ALA A 19 -5.40 -5.22 6.13
CA ALA A 19 -5.30 -4.31 7.27
C ALA A 19 -6.16 -3.04 7.08
N ILE A 20 -6.15 -2.44 5.88
CA ILE A 20 -7.00 -1.30 5.54
C ILE A 20 -8.50 -1.68 5.64
N ASP A 21 -8.87 -2.86 5.14
CA ASP A 21 -10.26 -3.33 5.14
C ASP A 21 -10.76 -3.67 6.54
N ALA A 22 -9.88 -4.22 7.38
CA ALA A 22 -10.15 -4.46 8.79
C ALA A 22 -10.22 -3.15 9.61
N GLY A 23 -9.76 -2.02 9.05
CA GLY A 23 -9.61 -0.78 9.82
C GLY A 23 -8.51 -0.87 10.86
N ASP A 24 -7.51 -1.73 10.64
CA ASP A 24 -6.43 -2.01 11.59
C ASP A 24 -5.13 -1.33 11.15
N GLN A 25 -4.97 -0.07 11.58
CA GLN A 25 -3.74 0.69 11.34
C GLN A 25 -2.53 0.03 12.00
N GLN A 26 -2.71 -0.61 13.16
CA GLN A 26 -1.61 -1.22 13.90
C GLN A 26 -1.08 -2.45 13.16
N ALA A 27 -1.97 -3.28 12.60
CA ALA A 27 -1.59 -4.38 11.73
C ALA A 27 -0.83 -3.89 10.50
N LEU A 28 -1.27 -2.77 9.88
CA LEU A 28 -0.53 -2.18 8.75
C LEU A 28 0.88 -1.74 9.17
N GLN A 29 1.01 -1.09 10.33
CA GLN A 29 2.33 -0.70 10.84
C GLN A 29 3.21 -1.92 11.14
N ASP A 30 2.64 -2.98 11.72
CA ASP A 30 3.36 -4.21 12.07
C ASP A 30 4.02 -4.89 10.86
N LEU A 31 3.34 -4.87 9.70
CA LEU A 31 3.89 -5.37 8.43
C LEU A 31 5.20 -4.68 8.03
N PHE A 32 5.42 -3.45 8.47
CA PHE A 32 6.62 -2.65 8.18
C PHE A 32 7.46 -2.34 9.43
N THR A 33 7.09 -2.83 10.62
CA THR A 33 7.82 -2.61 11.88
C THR A 33 9.23 -3.16 11.82
N SER A 34 9.44 -4.30 11.15
CA SER A 34 10.77 -4.88 10.93
C SER A 34 11.67 -3.98 10.07
N ALA A 35 11.11 -3.05 9.30
CA ALA A 35 11.84 -2.07 8.49
C ALA A 35 12.35 -0.87 9.29
N ALA A 36 11.97 -0.74 10.56
CA ALA A 36 12.61 0.10 11.59
C ALA A 36 12.99 1.55 11.20
N SER A 37 12.30 2.16 10.24
CA SER A 37 12.46 3.57 9.91
C SER A 37 11.16 4.30 10.25
N ALA A 38 11.27 5.41 10.97
CA ALA A 38 10.13 6.29 11.30
C ALA A 38 9.30 6.65 10.06
N TYR A 39 9.99 6.74 8.91
CA TYR A 39 9.42 6.89 7.58
C TYR A 39 8.33 5.87 7.22
N ASN A 40 8.52 4.58 7.57
CA ASN A 40 7.55 3.53 7.30
C ASN A 40 6.32 3.64 8.21
N ALA A 41 6.51 4.02 9.48
CA ALA A 41 5.39 4.21 10.42
C ALA A 41 4.51 5.41 10.03
N GLU A 42 5.13 6.52 9.61
CA GLU A 42 4.42 7.69 9.08
C GLU A 42 3.70 7.34 7.78
N SER A 43 4.38 6.66 6.85
CA SER A 43 3.79 6.24 5.58
C SER A 43 2.61 5.29 5.78
N ALA A 44 2.71 4.33 6.70
CA ALA A 44 1.60 3.45 7.06
C ALA A 44 0.39 4.22 7.60
N GLY A 45 0.61 5.19 8.49
CA GLY A 45 -0.48 6.05 8.99
C GLY A 45 -1.17 6.81 7.85
N VAL A 46 -0.40 7.41 6.94
CA VAL A 46 -0.98 8.16 5.82
C VAL A 46 -1.70 7.26 4.82
N VAL A 47 -1.12 6.10 4.47
CA VAL A 47 -1.74 5.12 3.57
C VAL A 47 -3.04 4.61 4.17
N PHE A 48 -3.06 4.30 5.47
CA PHE A 48 -4.28 3.89 6.17
C PHE A 48 -5.35 4.99 6.12
N GLU A 49 -5.01 6.22 6.49
CA GLU A 49 -5.93 7.36 6.50
C GLU A 49 -6.51 7.66 5.11
N GLN A 50 -5.73 7.49 4.04
CA GLN A 50 -6.21 7.72 2.67
C GLN A 50 -7.05 6.55 2.17
N CYS A 51 -6.58 5.32 2.31
CA CYS A 51 -7.22 4.15 1.72
C CYS A 51 -8.43 3.65 2.51
N SER A 52 -8.49 3.89 3.82
CA SER A 52 -9.65 3.54 4.66
C SER A 52 -10.91 4.34 4.32
N LYS A 53 -10.76 5.47 3.60
CA LYS A 53 -11.87 6.29 3.08
C LYS A 53 -12.58 5.63 1.91
N ILE A 54 -11.96 4.65 1.25
CA ILE A 54 -12.57 3.88 0.17
C ILE A 54 -13.36 2.74 0.78
N SER A 55 -14.62 2.58 0.38
CA SER A 55 -15.44 1.44 0.77
C SER A 55 -14.77 0.14 0.31
N PRO A 56 -14.66 -0.89 1.15
CA PRO A 56 -14.17 -2.21 0.71
C PRO A 56 -15.13 -2.85 -0.30
N VAL A 57 -16.42 -2.49 -0.24
CA VAL A 57 -17.44 -2.96 -1.17
C VAL A 57 -17.34 -2.17 -2.48
N GLY A 58 -16.94 -2.86 -3.56
CA GLY A 58 -16.77 -2.26 -4.88
C GLY A 58 -15.46 -1.49 -5.06
N ARG A 59 -14.46 -1.76 -4.22
CA ARG A 59 -13.09 -1.32 -4.44
C ARG A 59 -12.45 -2.14 -5.55
N GLU A 60 -11.96 -1.45 -6.56
CA GLU A 60 -11.17 -2.04 -7.63
C GLU A 60 -9.72 -1.61 -7.48
N MET A 61 -8.81 -2.50 -7.85
CA MET A 61 -7.40 -2.17 -7.95
C MET A 61 -7.16 -1.66 -9.37
N SER A 62 -7.03 -0.34 -9.52
CA SER A 62 -6.90 0.30 -10.84
C SER A 62 -5.65 -0.19 -11.56
N SER A 63 -4.56 -0.36 -10.80
CA SER A 63 -3.28 -0.83 -11.31
C SER A 63 -2.43 -1.39 -10.18
N ALA A 64 -1.88 -2.58 -10.41
CA ALA A 64 -0.71 -3.07 -9.70
C ALA A 64 0.42 -3.20 -10.73
N SER A 65 1.24 -2.17 -10.85
CA SER A 65 2.37 -2.20 -11.77
C SER A 65 3.60 -2.66 -11.01
N ASP A 66 4.08 -3.85 -11.34
CA ASP A 66 5.43 -4.29 -11.02
C ASP A 66 6.39 -3.46 -11.89
N ILE A 67 6.65 -2.21 -11.48
CA ILE A 67 7.60 -1.33 -12.20
C ILE A 67 8.98 -2.01 -12.22
N SER A 68 9.28 -2.81 -11.19
CA SER A 68 10.49 -3.63 -11.07
C SER A 68 10.24 -4.75 -10.06
N PRO A 69 11.07 -5.81 -10.03
CA PRO A 69 11.04 -6.82 -8.95
C PRO A 69 11.32 -6.23 -7.54
N LYS A 70 11.63 -4.94 -7.47
CA LYS A 70 11.92 -4.15 -6.27
C LYS A 70 10.89 -3.06 -5.98
N LEU A 71 9.89 -2.87 -6.84
CA LEU A 71 8.95 -1.76 -6.73
C LEU A 71 7.58 -2.18 -7.26
N MET A 72 6.60 -2.16 -6.37
CA MET A 72 5.19 -2.36 -6.71
C MET A 72 4.40 -1.11 -6.35
N THR A 73 3.67 -0.57 -7.31
CA THR A 73 2.66 0.46 -7.05
C THR A 73 1.30 -0.19 -6.95
N VAL A 74 0.49 0.25 -5.99
CA VAL A 74 -0.90 -0.18 -5.83
C VAL A 74 -1.80 1.03 -5.84
N ASP A 75 -2.71 1.07 -6.80
CA ASP A 75 -3.76 2.09 -6.90
C ASP A 75 -5.12 1.44 -6.58
N LEU A 76 -5.82 1.98 -5.58
CA LEU A 76 -7.15 1.56 -5.17
C LEU A 76 -8.14 2.65 -5.55
N VAL A 77 -9.19 2.26 -6.27
CA VAL A 77 -10.29 3.14 -6.68
C VAL A 77 -11.61 2.53 -6.23
N GLY A 78 -12.54 3.34 -5.77
CA GLY A 78 -13.84 2.84 -5.38
C GLY A 78 -14.76 3.94 -4.87
N LYS A 79 -15.91 3.55 -4.33
CA LYS A 79 -16.83 4.50 -3.70
C LYS A 79 -16.28 4.94 -2.33
N ALA A 80 -16.60 6.16 -1.91
CA ALA A 80 -16.29 6.60 -0.55
C ALA A 80 -17.05 5.76 0.49
N LYS A 81 -16.44 5.51 1.65
CA LYS A 81 -17.05 4.82 2.80
C LYS A 81 -18.11 5.68 3.51
N GLN A 82 -18.03 7.01 3.41
CA GLN A 82 -19.04 7.94 3.93
C GLN A 82 -19.35 9.06 2.93
N GLY A 83 -20.65 9.38 2.79
CA GLY A 83 -21.16 10.69 2.39
C GLY A 83 -21.02 11.13 0.93
N SER A 84 -20.15 10.50 0.13
CA SER A 84 -19.86 10.95 -1.24
C SER A 84 -20.14 9.86 -2.27
N THR A 85 -20.96 10.19 -3.28
CA THR A 85 -21.15 9.41 -4.51
C THR A 85 -19.97 9.53 -5.48
N LEU A 86 -19.03 10.45 -5.21
CA LEU A 86 -17.80 10.63 -5.97
C LEU A 86 -16.83 9.47 -5.70
N GLY A 87 -16.20 8.98 -6.76
CA GLY A 87 -15.11 8.01 -6.65
C GLY A 87 -13.99 8.56 -5.75
N GLN A 88 -13.40 7.68 -4.95
CA GLN A 88 -12.21 7.94 -4.16
C GLN A 88 -11.09 7.07 -4.71
N SER A 89 -9.89 7.62 -4.75
CA SER A 89 -8.67 6.90 -5.08
C SER A 89 -7.64 7.06 -3.97
N CYS A 90 -6.85 6.03 -3.75
CA CYS A 90 -5.64 6.08 -2.95
C CYS A 90 -4.54 5.29 -3.64
N ALA A 91 -3.30 5.69 -3.44
CA ALA A 91 -2.16 4.97 -3.98
C ALA A 91 -1.05 4.84 -2.95
N PHE A 92 -0.40 3.68 -2.97
CA PHE A 92 0.77 3.39 -2.15
C PHE A 92 1.80 2.58 -2.95
N VAL A 93 3.04 2.62 -2.48
CA VAL A 93 4.15 1.87 -3.09
C VAL A 93 4.80 0.94 -2.08
N LEU A 94 5.15 -0.26 -2.55
CA LEU A 94 5.98 -1.22 -1.84
C LEU A 94 7.36 -1.20 -2.49
N ILE A 95 8.38 -0.84 -1.71
CA ILE A 95 9.76 -0.65 -2.18
C ILE A 95 10.65 -1.69 -1.51
N TRP A 96 11.50 -2.36 -2.29
CA TRP A 96 12.52 -3.25 -1.78
C TRP A 96 13.91 -2.74 -2.14
N SER A 97 14.62 -2.25 -1.12
CA SER A 97 15.97 -1.66 -1.26
C SER A 97 17.06 -2.69 -1.58
N GLY A 98 16.74 -3.99 -1.63
CA GLY A 98 17.67 -5.07 -1.98
C GLY A 98 18.50 -5.61 -0.80
N ALA A 99 18.40 -4.96 0.36
CA ALA A 99 18.91 -5.41 1.63
C ALA A 99 17.90 -5.02 2.71
N GLY A 100 17.29 -6.01 3.37
CA GLY A 100 16.28 -5.79 4.41
C GLY A 100 14.83 -6.03 3.95
N PRO A 101 13.87 -5.73 4.84
CA PRO A 101 12.43 -5.89 4.58
C PRO A 101 11.92 -4.90 3.53
N TRP A 102 10.70 -5.11 3.07
CA TRP A 102 10.00 -4.15 2.23
C TRP A 102 9.64 -2.88 3.01
N GLU A 103 9.57 -1.78 2.29
CA GLU A 103 9.23 -0.46 2.77
C GLU A 103 7.90 -0.01 2.15
N LEU A 104 7.12 0.77 2.89
CA LEU A 104 5.87 1.36 2.44
C LEU A 104 6.08 2.84 2.18
N GLY A 105 5.73 3.29 0.97
CA GLY A 105 5.71 4.69 0.60
C GLY A 105 4.32 5.18 0.23
N ILE A 106 4.13 6.49 0.31
CA ILE A 106 2.90 7.18 -0.07
C ILE A 106 2.99 7.56 -1.55
N GLY A 107 1.89 7.34 -2.30
CA GLY A 107 1.71 7.92 -3.64
C GLY A 107 1.61 6.91 -4.79
N SER A 108 1.31 7.44 -5.97
CA SER A 108 1.51 6.78 -7.27
C SER A 108 2.95 7.11 -7.75
N PRO A 109 3.60 6.31 -8.62
CA PRO A 109 4.82 6.75 -9.28
C PRO A 109 4.52 8.10 -9.95
N PRO A 110 5.52 9.01 -10.08
CA PRO A 110 5.31 10.23 -10.83
C PRO A 110 4.72 9.85 -12.18
N SER A 111 3.49 10.30 -12.44
CA SER A 111 2.93 10.30 -13.78
C SER A 111 3.91 11.10 -14.62
N ASN A 112 4.80 10.42 -15.33
CA ASN A 112 5.60 11.07 -16.37
C ASN A 112 4.58 11.55 -17.42
N ALA A 113 4.22 12.83 -17.31
CA ALA A 113 3.73 13.65 -18.39
C ALA A 113 4.93 14.25 -19.12
#